data_AF-A0A6A5BUR8-F1
#
_entry.id   AF-A0A6A5BUR8-F1
#
_cell.length_a   1.000
_cell.length_b   1.000
_cell.length_c   1.000
_cell.angle_alpha   90.00
_cell.angle_beta   90.00
_cell.angle_gamma   90.00
#
_symmetry.space_group_name_H-M   'P 1'
#
loop_
_entity.id
_entity.type
_entity.pdbx_description
1 polymer ?
#
loop_
_entity_poly.entity_id
_entity_poly.type
_entity_poly.pdbx_seq_one_letter_code
_entity_poly.pdbx_strand_id
1 'polypeptide(L)'
;MLRYEKKSITADDTIFHQPTYSPLQKQLNQLFLSNKEVNAKLTFSSQSESERREIPIHTNIVNLKTDWFAAALDRWSEDGKECSMYDESYDLMLRCIRFIYIGTIYLENEVHLPMSDLVAICSLADKYFIEGLYEHVEQHVMEVMNVDNVIEACKYLVMHSMEEDNKRGETVQVLSGVFTT
;
A
#
# COMPACT_ATOMS: atom_id res chain seq x y z
N MET A 1 7.58 45.57 -12.57
CA MET A 1 7.50 44.55 -13.65
C MET A 1 8.57 43.51 -13.34
N LEU A 2 8.25 42.52 -12.49
CA LEU A 2 9.19 41.49 -12.06
C LEU A 2 9.32 40.46 -13.18
N ARG A 3 10.51 40.37 -13.78
CA ARG A 3 10.84 39.33 -14.76
C ARG A 3 11.02 38.01 -14.01
N TYR A 4 10.06 37.12 -14.14
CA TYR A 4 10.25 35.72 -13.76
C TYR A 4 11.21 35.09 -14.76
N GLU A 5 12.44 34.85 -14.34
CA GLU A 5 13.33 33.95 -15.06
C GLU A 5 12.77 32.54 -14.93
N LYS A 6 12.33 31.96 -16.05
CA LYS A 6 12.05 30.53 -16.15
C LYS A 6 13.35 29.79 -15.88
N LYS A 7 13.55 29.34 -14.64
CA LYS A 7 14.51 28.27 -14.36
C LYS A 7 13.98 27.02 -15.07
N SER A 8 14.61 26.67 -16.18
CA SER A 8 14.40 25.40 -16.86
C SER A 8 14.84 24.29 -15.91
N ILE A 9 13.87 23.56 -15.38
CA ILE A 9 14.13 22.30 -14.67
C ILE A 9 14.75 21.36 -15.69
N THR A 10 16.04 21.06 -15.52
CA THR A 10 16.74 20.07 -16.35
C THR A 10 16.44 18.68 -15.82
N ALA A 11 16.46 17.69 -16.71
CA ALA A 11 16.10 16.28 -16.45
C ALA A 11 16.96 15.53 -15.40
N ASP A 12 17.80 16.25 -14.64
CA ASP A 12 18.69 15.73 -13.60
C ASP A 12 18.18 15.97 -12.16
N ASP A 13 17.09 16.74 -11.97
CA ASP A 13 16.58 17.09 -10.62
C ASP A 13 15.63 16.03 -10.00
N THR A 14 15.44 14.89 -10.65
CA THR A 14 14.69 13.74 -10.10
C THR A 14 15.48 12.46 -10.28
N ILE A 15 16.64 12.36 -9.63
CA ILE A 15 17.26 11.05 -9.39
C ILE A 15 16.43 10.37 -8.30
N PHE A 16 15.27 9.83 -8.67
CA PHE A 16 14.62 8.82 -7.85
C PHE A 16 15.46 7.56 -7.99
N HIS A 17 16.23 7.26 -6.95
CA HIS A 17 16.92 5.99 -6.85
C HIS A 17 15.87 4.88 -6.93
N GLN A 18 15.92 4.06 -7.99
CA GLN A 18 15.20 2.80 -7.98
C GLN A 18 15.48 2.10 -6.66
N PRO A 19 14.45 1.57 -5.96
CA PRO A 19 14.64 0.97 -4.66
C PRO A 19 15.72 -0.11 -4.77
N THR A 20 16.85 0.13 -4.12
CA THR A 20 17.97 -0.81 -4.16
C THR A 20 17.67 -1.91 -3.16
N TYR A 21 17.07 -2.99 -3.65
CA TYR A 21 16.73 -4.13 -2.80
C TYR A 21 17.99 -4.76 -2.19
N SER A 22 17.94 -5.00 -0.88
CA SER A 22 18.91 -5.86 -0.19
C SER A 22 18.94 -7.26 -0.81
N PRO A 23 20.01 -8.05 -0.59
CA PRO A 23 20.06 -9.43 -1.07
C PRO A 23 18.85 -10.27 -0.64
N LEU A 24 18.38 -10.08 0.60
CA LEU A 24 17.19 -10.76 1.12
C LEU A 24 15.90 -10.31 0.41
N GLN A 25 15.71 -9.00 0.21
CA GLN A 25 14.56 -8.50 -0.55
C GLN A 25 14.56 -9.00 -1.99
N LYS A 26 15.73 -9.16 -2.63
CA LYS A 26 15.83 -9.76 -3.96
C LYS A 26 15.37 -11.22 -3.93
N GLN A 27 15.80 -12.00 -2.94
CA GLN A 27 15.38 -13.39 -2.79
C GLN A 27 13.87 -13.50 -2.54
N LEU A 28 13.32 -12.68 -1.65
CA LEU A 28 11.89 -12.65 -1.35
C LEU A 28 11.05 -12.16 -2.54
N ASN A 29 11.54 -11.19 -3.31
CA ASN A 29 10.89 -10.76 -4.56
C ASN A 29 10.87 -11.91 -5.58
N GLN A 30 11.97 -12.65 -5.73
CA GLN A 30 12.02 -13.80 -6.63
C GLN A 30 11.08 -14.92 -6.17
N LEU A 31 10.99 -15.17 -4.85
CA LEU A 31 10.04 -16.12 -4.30
C LEU A 31 8.59 -15.72 -4.65
N PHE A 32 8.23 -14.46 -4.41
CA PHE A 32 6.93 -13.89 -4.75
C PHE A 32 6.60 -14.00 -6.25
N LEU A 33 7.54 -13.63 -7.14
CA LEU A 33 7.32 -13.66 -8.59
C LEU A 33 7.29 -15.08 -9.18
N SER A 34 8.02 -16.01 -8.58
CA SER A 34 8.15 -17.37 -9.12
C SER A 34 6.94 -18.26 -8.87
N ASN A 35 6.08 -17.91 -7.91
CA ASN A 35 4.96 -18.73 -7.43
C ASN A 35 5.36 -20.18 -7.08
N LYS A 36 6.63 -20.43 -6.76
CA LYS A 36 7.10 -21.75 -6.34
C LYS A 36 6.72 -21.97 -4.88
N GLU A 37 6.25 -23.17 -4.56
CA GLU A 37 5.95 -23.59 -3.16
C GLU A 37 4.83 -22.80 -2.46
N VAL A 38 4.04 -22.03 -3.23
CA VAL A 38 2.81 -21.40 -2.74
C VAL A 38 1.84 -22.47 -2.25
N ASN A 39 1.23 -22.23 -1.10
CA ASN A 39 0.32 -23.18 -0.45
C ASN A 39 -1.13 -22.69 -0.40
N ALA A 40 -1.37 -21.44 -0.82
CA ALA A 40 -2.69 -20.83 -0.91
C ALA A 40 -2.75 -19.77 -2.00
N LYS A 41 -3.95 -19.26 -2.28
CA LYS A 41 -4.18 -18.12 -3.16
C LYS A 41 -5.34 -17.25 -2.70
N LEU A 42 -5.21 -15.95 -2.94
CA LEU A 42 -6.31 -14.99 -2.84
C LEU A 42 -7.03 -14.91 -4.18
N THR A 43 -8.35 -14.91 -4.17
CA THR A 43 -9.16 -15.03 -5.38
C THR A 43 -10.14 -13.87 -5.48
N PHE A 44 -10.19 -13.26 -6.66
CA PHE A 44 -10.96 -12.05 -6.94
C PHE A 44 -11.94 -12.38 -8.06
N SER A 45 -13.23 -12.30 -7.74
CA SER A 45 -14.31 -12.50 -8.70
C SER A 45 -14.80 -11.14 -9.20
N SER A 46 -14.72 -10.90 -10.51
CA SER A 46 -15.43 -9.80 -11.15
C SER A 46 -16.94 -10.08 -11.18
N GLN A 47 -17.76 -9.03 -11.17
CA GLN A 47 -19.23 -9.14 -11.37
C GLN A 47 -19.58 -9.75 -12.74
N SER A 48 -18.64 -9.75 -13.70
CA SER A 48 -18.71 -10.58 -14.89
C SER A 48 -17.90 -11.86 -14.64
N GLU A 49 -18.57 -13.00 -14.47
CA GLU A 49 -18.00 -14.31 -14.10
C GLU A 49 -16.88 -14.86 -15.02
N SER A 50 -16.50 -14.14 -16.09
CA SER A 50 -15.52 -14.57 -17.09
C SER A 50 -14.05 -14.32 -16.72
N GLU A 51 -13.72 -13.48 -15.73
CA GLU A 51 -12.32 -13.22 -15.34
C GLU A 51 -12.12 -13.36 -13.82
N ARG A 52 -11.59 -14.52 -13.42
CA ARG A 52 -11.09 -14.77 -12.07
C ARG A 52 -9.61 -14.40 -12.03
N ARG A 53 -9.24 -13.46 -11.16
CA ARG A 53 -7.82 -13.15 -10.88
C ARG A 53 -7.38 -13.79 -9.58
N GLU A 54 -6.11 -14.16 -9.50
CA GLU A 54 -5.56 -14.88 -8.36
C GLU A 54 -4.21 -14.30 -7.95
N ILE A 55 -3.98 -14.19 -6.64
CA ILE A 55 -2.68 -13.85 -6.06
C ILE A 55 -2.21 -15.09 -5.28
N PRO A 56 -1.24 -15.86 -5.81
CA PRO A 56 -0.63 -16.97 -5.07
C PRO A 56 0.15 -16.45 -3.86
N ILE A 57 0.04 -17.14 -2.72
CA ILE A 57 0.69 -16.74 -1.47
C ILE A 57 1.30 -17.93 -0.72
N HIS A 58 2.33 -17.61 0.07
CA HIS A 58 2.86 -18.44 1.14
C HIS A 58 2.25 -17.96 2.46
N THR A 59 1.31 -18.72 3.03
CA THR A 59 0.58 -18.27 4.24
C THR A 59 1.50 -18.01 5.43
N ASN A 60 2.59 -18.77 5.55
CA ASN A 60 3.61 -18.56 6.59
C ASN A 60 4.35 -17.24 6.46
N ILE A 61 4.49 -16.66 5.27
CA ILE A 61 5.09 -15.34 5.06
C ILE A 61 4.04 -14.26 5.34
N VAL A 62 2.84 -14.41 4.78
CA VAL A 62 1.77 -13.42 4.92
C VAL A 62 1.39 -13.23 6.39
N ASN A 63 1.30 -14.32 7.14
CA ASN A 63 0.95 -14.29 8.57
C ASN A 63 2.04 -13.68 9.47
N LEU A 64 3.23 -13.34 8.95
CA LEU A 64 4.24 -12.59 9.72
C LEU A 64 3.88 -11.11 9.89
N LYS A 65 2.97 -10.59 9.04
CA LYS A 65 2.63 -9.17 8.97
C LYS A 65 1.15 -8.90 9.20
N THR A 66 0.33 -9.94 9.36
CA THR A 66 -1.09 -9.80 9.64
C THR A 66 -1.63 -11.11 10.18
N ASP A 67 -2.42 -11.05 11.25
CA ASP A 67 -3.16 -12.20 11.76
C ASP A 67 -4.50 -12.39 11.04
N TRP A 68 -4.89 -11.44 10.17
CA TRP A 68 -6.20 -11.42 9.53
C TRP A 68 -6.45 -12.69 8.72
N PHE A 69 -5.48 -13.14 7.93
CA PHE A 69 -5.65 -14.34 7.09
C PHE A 69 -5.80 -15.62 7.92
N ALA A 70 -5.15 -15.70 9.08
CA ALA A 70 -5.34 -16.82 10.00
C ALA A 70 -6.73 -16.79 10.67
N ALA A 71 -7.28 -15.59 10.91
CA ALA A 71 -8.58 -15.40 11.54
C ALA A 71 -9.77 -15.52 10.56
N ALA A 72 -9.58 -15.25 9.27
CA ALA A 72 -10.62 -15.19 8.24
C ALA A 72 -11.11 -16.57 7.76
N LEU A 73 -11.32 -17.53 8.67
CA LEU A 73 -11.65 -18.94 8.38
C LEU A 73 -12.91 -19.10 7.51
N ASP A 74 -13.86 -18.18 7.63
CA ASP A 74 -15.10 -18.14 6.85
C ASP A 74 -14.90 -17.76 5.37
N ARG A 75 -13.76 -17.15 5.05
CA ARG A 75 -13.40 -16.74 3.68
C ARG A 75 -12.55 -17.76 2.95
N TRP A 76 -12.04 -18.75 3.67
CA TRP A 76 -11.26 -19.85 3.11
C TRP A 76 -12.17 -20.93 2.54
N SER A 77 -11.72 -21.55 1.45
CA SER A 77 -12.27 -22.82 0.95
C SER A 77 -12.17 -23.91 2.01
N GLU A 78 -12.98 -24.95 1.88
CA GLU A 78 -12.99 -26.09 2.83
C GLU A 78 -11.61 -26.75 2.98
N ASP A 79 -10.78 -26.73 1.94
CA ASP A 79 -9.42 -27.27 1.97
C ASP A 79 -8.35 -26.26 2.42
N GLY A 80 -8.75 -25.01 2.73
CA GLY A 80 -7.88 -23.95 3.23
C GLY A 80 -6.87 -23.42 2.21
N LYS A 81 -7.09 -23.63 0.91
CA LYS A 81 -6.15 -23.23 -0.15
C LYS A 81 -6.59 -21.99 -0.93
N GLU A 82 -7.84 -21.58 -0.85
CA GLU A 82 -8.35 -20.41 -1.57
C GLU A 82 -9.05 -19.48 -0.59
N CYS A 83 -8.70 -18.18 -0.59
CA CYS A 83 -9.39 -17.16 0.18
C CYS A 83 -10.11 -16.20 -0.77
N SER A 84 -11.40 -15.95 -0.57
CA SER A 84 -12.18 -15.05 -1.42
C SER A 84 -12.08 -13.58 -0.98
N MET A 85 -11.68 -12.72 -1.92
CA MET A 85 -11.53 -11.28 -1.73
C MET A 85 -12.70 -10.58 -2.43
N TYR A 86 -13.75 -10.28 -1.67
CA TYR A 86 -14.93 -9.56 -2.15
C TYR A 86 -14.71 -8.05 -2.04
N ASP A 87 -15.12 -7.33 -3.09
CA ASP A 87 -15.08 -5.87 -3.18
C ASP A 87 -13.69 -5.23 -3.13
N GLU A 88 -12.62 -6.02 -3.30
CA GLU A 88 -11.26 -5.51 -3.33
C GLU A 88 -10.71 -5.39 -4.74
N SER A 89 -9.94 -4.32 -4.96
CA SER A 89 -9.11 -4.21 -6.16
C SER A 89 -7.98 -5.24 -6.10
N TYR A 90 -7.90 -6.07 -7.14
CA TYR A 90 -6.79 -7.00 -7.34
C TYR A 90 -5.44 -6.28 -7.28
N ASP A 91 -5.31 -5.15 -8.00
CA ASP A 91 -4.03 -4.45 -8.12
C ASP A 91 -3.60 -3.85 -6.78
N LEU A 92 -4.53 -3.29 -6.00
CA LEU A 92 -4.21 -2.73 -4.68
C LEU A 92 -3.84 -3.82 -3.67
N MET A 93 -4.55 -4.95 -3.66
CA MET A 93 -4.20 -6.07 -2.79
C MET A 93 -2.86 -6.70 -3.19
N LEU A 94 -2.56 -6.79 -4.49
CA LEU A 94 -1.25 -7.26 -4.97
C LEU A 94 -0.10 -6.41 -4.41
N ARG A 95 -0.29 -5.10 -4.32
CA ARG A 95 0.68 -4.18 -3.69
C ARG A 95 0.82 -4.42 -2.20
N CYS A 96 -0.29 -4.66 -1.49
CA CYS A 96 -0.27 -4.98 -0.06
C CYS A 96 0.48 -6.29 0.20
N ILE A 97 0.21 -7.34 -0.59
CA ILE A 97 0.93 -8.62 -0.47
C ILE A 97 2.41 -8.43 -0.82
N ARG A 98 2.74 -7.68 -1.87
CA ARG A 98 4.13 -7.37 -2.22
C ARG A 98 4.86 -6.65 -1.08
N PHE A 99 4.19 -5.72 -0.41
CA PHE A 99 4.75 -5.06 0.78
C PHE A 99 5.10 -6.06 1.88
N ILE A 100 4.25 -7.06 2.13
CA ILE A 100 4.55 -8.09 3.13
C ILE A 100 5.83 -8.88 2.79
N TYR A 101 6.09 -9.15 1.50
CA TYR A 101 7.28 -9.90 1.08
C TYR A 101 8.56 -9.06 1.11
N ILE A 102 8.50 -7.81 0.65
CA ILE A 102 9.72 -7.05 0.34
C ILE A 102 9.74 -5.62 0.86
N GLY A 103 8.69 -5.18 1.56
CA GLY A 103 8.60 -3.86 2.18
C GLY A 103 8.39 -2.72 1.18
N THR A 104 7.76 -2.99 0.04
CA THR A 104 7.43 -1.97 -0.97
C THR A 104 6.07 -2.22 -1.60
N ILE A 105 5.36 -1.13 -1.90
CA ILE A 105 4.03 -1.10 -2.54
C ILE A 105 4.10 -0.91 -4.07
N TYR A 106 5.30 -0.72 -4.63
CA TYR A 106 5.49 -0.46 -6.05
C TYR A 106 5.60 -1.74 -6.87
N LEU A 107 4.94 -1.77 -8.03
CA LEU A 107 5.14 -2.78 -9.04
C LEU A 107 6.31 -2.40 -9.96
N GLU A 108 6.71 -3.30 -10.85
CA GLU A 108 7.90 -3.09 -11.68
C GLU A 108 7.80 -1.82 -12.53
N ASN A 109 8.87 -1.02 -12.52
CA ASN A 109 9.01 0.25 -13.25
C ASN A 109 8.14 1.41 -12.74
N GLU A 110 7.40 1.24 -11.64
CA GLU A 110 6.68 2.34 -11.02
C GLU A 110 7.58 3.13 -10.08
N VAL A 111 7.42 4.46 -10.14
CA VAL A 111 8.18 5.40 -9.30
C VAL A 111 7.24 6.20 -8.40
N HIS A 112 5.98 6.36 -8.80
CA HIS A 112 4.95 7.05 -8.03
C HIS A 112 3.61 6.36 -8.19
N LEU A 113 2.77 6.49 -7.16
CA LEU A 113 1.37 6.08 -7.20
C LEU A 113 0.47 7.31 -7.14
N PRO A 114 -0.71 7.25 -7.78
CA PRO A 114 -1.76 8.24 -7.55
C PRO A 114 -2.08 8.33 -6.05
N MET A 115 -2.39 9.54 -5.57
CA MET A 115 -2.76 9.74 -4.17
C MET A 115 -3.99 8.90 -3.79
N SER A 116 -4.93 8.72 -4.72
CA SER A 116 -6.10 7.84 -4.56
C SER A 116 -5.72 6.39 -4.26
N ASP A 117 -4.65 5.89 -4.87
CA ASP A 117 -4.19 4.51 -4.66
C ASP A 117 -3.51 4.38 -3.30
N LEU A 118 -2.74 5.39 -2.88
CA LEU A 118 -2.14 5.45 -1.54
C LEU A 118 -3.24 5.43 -0.46
N VAL A 119 -4.29 6.23 -0.62
CA VAL A 119 -5.46 6.22 0.27
C VAL A 119 -6.11 4.84 0.32
N ALA A 120 -6.34 4.23 -0.84
CA ALA A 120 -7.00 2.93 -0.90
C ALA A 120 -6.13 1.82 -0.29
N ILE A 121 -4.81 1.85 -0.48
CA ILE A 121 -3.87 0.91 0.17
C ILE A 121 -3.92 1.05 1.69
N CYS A 122 -4.10 2.25 2.23
CA CYS A 122 -4.21 2.43 3.68
C CYS A 122 -5.51 1.87 4.24
N SER A 123 -6.64 2.08 3.54
CA SER A 123 -7.89 1.44 3.89
C SER A 123 -7.76 -0.09 3.93
N LEU A 124 -6.95 -0.67 3.03
CA LEU A 124 -6.61 -2.10 3.07
C LEU A 124 -5.69 -2.43 4.25
N ALA A 125 -4.67 -1.62 4.52
CA ALA A 125 -3.75 -1.82 5.64
C ALA A 125 -4.52 -1.92 6.97
N ASP A 126 -5.48 -1.01 7.19
CA ASP A 126 -6.34 -1.01 8.38
C ASP A 126 -7.32 -2.18 8.38
N LYS A 127 -8.02 -2.43 7.26
CA LYS A 127 -9.01 -3.52 7.13
C LYS A 127 -8.41 -4.90 7.37
N TYR A 128 -7.19 -5.11 6.88
CA TYR A 128 -6.48 -6.38 6.93
C TYR A 128 -5.40 -6.40 8.01
N PHE A 129 -5.31 -5.38 8.87
CA PHE A 129 -4.32 -5.26 9.95
C PHE A 129 -2.88 -5.58 9.50
N ILE A 130 -2.45 -4.99 8.38
CA ILE A 130 -1.12 -5.23 7.81
C ILE A 130 -0.10 -4.32 8.51
N GLU A 131 0.66 -4.92 9.43
CA GLU A 131 1.62 -4.22 10.27
C GLU A 131 2.70 -3.49 9.46
N GLY A 132 2.90 -2.20 9.74
CA GLY A 132 3.93 -1.36 9.13
C GLY A 132 3.56 -0.81 7.75
N LEU A 133 2.46 -1.27 7.13
CA LEU A 133 2.06 -0.80 5.81
C LEU A 133 1.53 0.63 5.87
N TYR A 134 0.77 0.97 6.91
CA TYR A 134 0.24 2.31 7.09
C TYR A 134 1.36 3.35 7.20
N GLU A 135 2.32 3.13 8.10
CA GLU A 135 3.45 4.03 8.33
C GLU A 135 4.32 4.17 7.06
N HIS A 136 4.46 3.07 6.31
CA HIS A 136 5.15 3.09 5.03
C HIS A 136 4.46 3.97 3.99
N VAL A 137 3.13 3.87 3.87
CA VAL A 137 2.36 4.69 2.94
C VAL A 137 2.29 6.14 3.39
N GLU A 138 2.19 6.42 4.68
CA GLU A 138 2.23 7.78 5.24
C GLU A 138 3.52 8.50 4.86
N GLN A 139 4.67 7.85 5.08
CA GLN A 139 5.96 8.41 4.65
C GLN A 139 5.96 8.71 3.16
N HIS A 140 5.39 7.81 2.37
CA HIS A 140 5.29 7.95 0.94
C HIS A 140 4.44 9.15 0.49
N VAL A 141 3.28 9.33 1.14
CA VAL A 141 2.41 10.49 0.91
C VAL A 141 3.16 11.77 1.21
N MET A 142 3.91 11.83 2.32
CA MET A 142 4.72 13.00 2.68
C MET A 142 5.81 13.32 1.66
N GLU A 143 6.42 12.30 1.05
CA GLU A 143 7.47 12.46 0.03
C GLU A 143 6.92 12.99 -1.31
N VAL A 144 5.70 12.61 -1.70
CA VAL A 144 5.09 12.99 -2.99
C VAL A 144 4.12 14.18 -2.89
N MET A 145 3.89 14.70 -1.69
CA MET A 145 2.99 15.82 -1.45
C MET A 145 3.49 17.10 -2.13
N ASN A 146 2.61 17.76 -2.86
CA ASN A 146 2.86 19.01 -3.56
C ASN A 146 1.58 19.85 -3.66
N VAL A 147 1.67 21.06 -4.19
CA VAL A 147 0.56 22.01 -4.25
C VAL A 147 -0.66 21.46 -5.01
N ASP A 148 -0.46 20.57 -5.98
CA ASP A 148 -1.54 20.02 -6.81
C ASP A 148 -2.31 18.89 -6.09
N ASN A 149 -1.65 18.13 -5.20
CA ASN A 149 -2.23 16.98 -4.51
C ASN A 149 -2.40 17.16 -2.99
N VAL A 150 -1.96 18.29 -2.41
CA VAL A 150 -2.00 18.54 -0.96
C VAL A 150 -3.39 18.39 -0.36
N ILE A 151 -4.44 18.79 -1.09
CA ILE A 151 -5.82 18.65 -0.59
C ILE A 151 -6.20 17.17 -0.44
N GLU A 152 -5.81 16.33 -1.40
CA GLU A 152 -6.09 14.89 -1.37
C GLU A 152 -5.23 14.19 -0.30
N ALA A 153 -3.95 14.58 -0.19
CA ALA A 153 -3.04 14.12 0.85
C ALA A 153 -3.50 14.51 2.27
N CYS A 154 -4.03 15.72 2.44
CA CYS A 154 -4.59 16.15 3.72
C CYS A 154 -5.86 15.39 4.07
N LYS A 155 -6.74 15.10 3.10
CA LYS A 155 -7.91 14.24 3.35
C LYS A 155 -7.50 12.88 3.87
N TYR A 156 -6.46 12.29 3.28
CA TYR A 156 -5.87 11.04 3.74
C TYR A 156 -5.38 11.12 5.20
N LEU A 157 -4.45 12.04 5.49
CA LEU A 157 -3.83 12.17 6.81
C LEU A 157 -4.85 12.51 7.91
N VAL A 158 -5.86 13.32 7.57
CA VAL A 158 -6.94 13.69 8.50
C VAL A 158 -7.87 12.52 8.80
N MET A 159 -8.22 11.70 7.79
CA MET A 159 -9.07 10.52 8.02
C MET A 159 -8.41 9.54 9.01
N HIS A 160 -7.12 9.29 8.88
CA HIS A 160 -6.44 8.36 9.78
C HIS A 160 -6.22 8.94 11.18
N SER A 161 -5.82 10.21 11.29
CA SER A 161 -5.66 10.85 12.62
C SER A 161 -6.95 10.88 13.42
N MET A 162 -8.12 11.03 12.78
CA MET A 162 -9.42 10.90 13.45
C MET A 162 -9.72 9.47 13.92
N GLU A 163 -9.23 8.44 13.22
CA GLU A 163 -9.40 7.04 13.62
C GLU A 163 -8.45 6.63 14.76
N GLU A 164 -7.21 7.13 14.77
CA GLU A 164 -6.29 6.97 15.91
C GLU A 164 -6.78 7.69 17.16
N ASP A 165 -7.30 8.91 17.02
CA ASP A 165 -7.87 9.69 18.13
C ASP A 165 -9.07 8.97 18.77
N ASN A 166 -9.91 8.32 17.96
CA ASN A 166 -11.02 7.50 18.46
C ASN A 166 -10.55 6.22 19.19
N LYS A 167 -9.39 5.66 18.81
CA LYS A 167 -8.78 4.50 19.49
C LYS A 167 -8.01 4.90 20.76
N ARG A 168 -7.51 6.14 20.86
CA ARG A 168 -6.69 6.63 21.98
C ARG A 168 -7.40 7.56 22.97
N GLY A 169 -8.58 8.09 22.63
CA GLY A 169 -9.32 9.00 23.52
C GLY A 169 -8.60 10.33 23.80
N GLU A 170 -7.59 10.68 23.00
CA GLU A 170 -6.81 11.90 23.14
C GLU A 170 -6.91 12.71 21.85
N THR A 171 -7.31 13.98 21.97
CA THR A 171 -7.39 14.94 20.87
C THR A 171 -6.01 15.58 20.68
N VAL A 172 -5.37 15.40 19.52
CA VAL A 172 -4.11 16.13 19.22
C VAL A 172 -4.21 16.95 17.94
N GLN A 173 -3.73 18.19 18.08
CA GLN A 173 -3.72 19.26 17.09
C GLN A 173 -2.77 18.96 15.92
N VAL A 174 -3.23 18.29 14.86
CA VAL A 174 -2.37 18.04 13.67
C VAL A 174 -2.32 19.24 12.70
N LEU A 175 -3.22 20.24 12.83
CA LEU A 175 -3.31 21.33 11.84
C LEU A 175 -2.96 22.74 12.34
N SER A 176 -2.53 22.94 13.60
CA SER A 176 -2.17 24.29 14.10
C SER A 176 -0.80 24.79 13.64
N GLY A 177 0.10 23.89 13.21
CA GLY A 177 1.48 24.22 12.81
C GLY A 177 1.70 24.51 11.32
N VAL A 178 0.81 24.09 10.42
CA VAL A 178 1.05 24.19 8.96
C VAL A 178 0.51 25.50 8.37
N PHE A 179 -0.37 26.22 9.07
CA PHE A 179 -1.00 27.46 8.58
C PHE A 179 -0.55 28.73 9.33
N THR A 180 0.52 28.69 10.14
CA THR A 180 0.96 29.82 10.98
C THR A 180 2.34 30.42 10.65
N THR A 181 2.81 30.31 9.41
CA THR A 181 3.94 31.12 8.91
C THR A 181 3.64 31.79 7.59
#